data_AF-A0A218P3J0-F1
#
_entry.id   AF-A0A218P3J0-F1
#
_cell.length_a   1.000
_cell.length_b   1.000
_cell.length_c   1.000
_cell.angle_alpha   90.00
_cell.angle_beta   90.00
_cell.angle_gamma   90.00
#
_symmetry.space_group_name_H-M   'P 1'
#
loop_
_entity.id
_entity.type
_entity.pdbx_description
1 polymer ?
#
loop_
_entity_poly.entity_id
_entity_poly.type
_entity_poly.pdbx_seq_one_letter_code
_entity_poly.pdbx_strand_id
1 'polypeptide(L)'
;MVKRKCFILLIVVLLLHILIDENISPGELVLVSLFAYFCGVFDTTKREVKEPYVIGDSNEIVHLTKKELEERLKKERASLHEL
;
A
#
# COMPACT_ATOMS: atom_id res chain seq x y z
N MET A 1 3.99 -4.04 -2.33
CA MET A 1 4.35 -5.41 -2.78
C MET A 1 3.13 -6.34 -2.93
N VAL A 2 2.09 -6.22 -2.09
CA VAL A 2 0.84 -7.00 -2.18
C VAL A 2 0.05 -6.71 -3.48
N LYS A 3 0.01 -5.44 -3.93
CA LYS A 3 -0.66 -4.99 -5.17
C LYS A 3 -0.34 -5.83 -6.42
N ARG A 4 0.96 -6.03 -6.68
CA ARG A 4 1.42 -6.80 -7.85
C ARG A 4 0.99 -8.26 -7.74
N LYS A 5 1.03 -8.85 -6.55
CA LYS A 5 0.67 -10.26 -6.35
C LYS A 5 -0.83 -10.51 -6.51
N CYS A 6 -1.71 -9.68 -5.90
CA CYS A 6 -3.16 -9.80 -6.11
C CYS A 6 -3.57 -9.55 -7.56
N PHE A 7 -3.01 -8.53 -8.21
CA PHE A 7 -3.32 -8.23 -9.61
C PHE A 7 -2.89 -9.37 -10.55
N ILE A 8 -1.68 -9.91 -10.35
CA ILE A 8 -1.20 -11.07 -11.11
C ILE A 8 -2.10 -12.30 -10.85
N LEU A 9 -2.48 -12.55 -9.60
CA LEU A 9 -3.35 -13.68 -9.26
C LEU A 9 -4.73 -13.56 -9.93
N LEU A 10 -5.27 -12.35 -10.00
CA LEU A 10 -6.56 -12.07 -10.64
C LEU A 10 -6.49 -12.29 -12.15
N ILE A 11 -5.39 -11.87 -12.81
CA ILE A 11 -5.15 -12.16 -14.23
C ILE A 11 -5.02 -13.66 -14.49
N VAL A 12 -4.30 -14.38 -13.63
CA VAL A 12 -4.09 -15.83 -13.78
C VAL A 12 -5.41 -16.60 -13.65
N VAL A 13 -6.27 -16.23 -12.70
CA VAL A 13 -7.61 -16.84 -12.55
C VAL A 13 -8.48 -16.57 -13.78
N LEU A 14 -8.44 -15.34 -14.31
CA LEU A 14 -9.17 -14.97 -15.53
C LEU A 14 -8.70 -15.77 -16.75
N LEU A 15 -7.39 -15.93 -16.92
CA LEU A 15 -6.81 -16.71 -18.02
C LEU A 15 -7.14 -18.20 -17.90
N LEU A 16 -7.10 -18.76 -16.69
CA LEU A 16 -7.48 -20.15 -16.44
C LEU A 16 -8.96 -20.39 -16.77
N HIS A 17 -9.86 -19.47 -16.42
CA HIS A 17 -11.27 -19.62 -16.76
C HIS A 17 -11.52 -19.58 -18.27
N ILE A 18 -10.90 -18.65 -19.00
CA ILE A 18 -11.01 -18.58 -20.47
C ILE A 18 -10.48 -19.86 -21.15
N LEU A 19 -9.47 -20.51 -20.57
CA LEU A 19 -8.87 -21.73 -21.13
C LEU A 19 -9.66 -23.00 -20.82
N ILE A 20 -10.45 -23.01 -19.73
CA ILE A 20 -11.16 -24.21 -19.24
C ILE A 20 -12.62 -24.22 -19.69
N ASP A 21 -13.26 -23.06 -19.83
CA ASP A 21 -14.67 -22.98 -20.22
C ASP A 21 -14.89 -21.86 -21.25
N GLU A 22 -15.41 -22.21 -22.43
CA GLU A 22 -15.77 -21.24 -23.47
C GLU A 22 -17.02 -20.42 -23.10
N ASN A 23 -17.82 -20.88 -22.13
CA ASN A 23 -19.05 -20.22 -21.70
C ASN A 23 -18.90 -19.57 -20.34
N ILE A 24 -18.38 -18.34 -20.33
CA ILE A 24 -18.32 -17.51 -19.12
C ILE A 24 -19.74 -17.18 -18.66
N SER A 25 -20.14 -17.73 -17.52
CA SER A 25 -21.43 -17.39 -16.91
C SER A 25 -21.42 -15.95 -16.40
N PRO A 26 -22.51 -15.17 -16.56
CA PRO A 26 -22.58 -13.81 -16.05
C PRO A 26 -22.37 -13.73 -14.52
N GLY A 27 -22.65 -14.81 -13.77
CA GLY A 27 -22.37 -14.87 -12.34
C GLY A 27 -20.86 -14.89 -12.00
N GLU A 28 -20.04 -15.49 -12.85
CA GLU A 28 -18.58 -15.52 -12.68
C GLU A 28 -17.97 -14.15 -12.95
N LEU A 29 -18.51 -13.41 -13.93
CA LEU A 29 -18.10 -12.05 -14.23
C LEU A 29 -18.34 -11.10 -13.03
N VAL A 30 -19.47 -11.28 -12.33
CA VAL A 30 -19.82 -10.54 -11.11
C VAL A 30 -18.88 -10.89 -9.96
N LEU A 31 -18.53 -12.16 -9.79
CA LEU A 31 -17.57 -12.59 -8.78
C LEU A 31 -16.18 -12.00 -9.02
N VAL A 32 -15.67 -12.07 -10.25
CA VAL A 32 -14.36 -11.52 -10.63
C VAL A 32 -14.29 -10.02 -10.40
N SER A 33 -15.34 -9.29 -10.78
CA SER A 33 -15.42 -7.84 -10.55
C SER A 33 -15.50 -7.47 -9.06
N LEU A 34 -16.21 -8.24 -8.25
CA LEU A 34 -16.20 -8.11 -6.78
C LEU A 34 -14.81 -8.35 -6.20
N PHE A 35 -14.12 -9.41 -6.60
CA PHE A 35 -12.76 -9.69 -6.14
C PHE A 35 -11.77 -8.59 -6.54
N ALA A 36 -11.91 -8.03 -7.74
CA ALA A 36 -11.09 -6.90 -8.20
C ALA A 36 -11.35 -5.65 -7.36
N TYR A 37 -12.62 -5.36 -7.05
CA TYR A 37 -13.01 -4.24 -6.20
C TYR A 37 -12.45 -4.38 -4.78
N PHE A 38 -12.61 -5.55 -4.14
CA PHE A 38 -12.04 -5.79 -2.81
C PHE A 38 -10.51 -5.65 -2.83
N CYS A 39 -9.82 -6.21 -3.83
CA CYS A 39 -8.37 -6.04 -3.97
C CYS A 39 -7.96 -4.56 -4.10
N GLY A 40 -8.75 -3.73 -4.78
CA GLY A 40 -8.52 -2.29 -4.89
C GLY A 40 -8.77 -1.55 -3.57
N VAL A 41 -9.84 -1.89 -2.84
CA VAL A 41 -10.20 -1.23 -1.58
C VAL A 41 -9.21 -1.54 -0.46
N PHE A 42 -8.77 -2.80 -0.32
CA PHE A 42 -7.77 -3.21 0.70
C PHE A 42 -6.41 -2.51 0.56
N ASP A 43 -6.15 -1.89 -0.58
CA ASP A 43 -4.88 -1.23 -0.88
C ASP A 43 -4.89 0.27 -0.54
N THR A 44 -6.08 0.85 -0.35
CA THR A 44 -6.26 2.25 0.06
C THR A 44 -6.06 2.48 1.56
N THR A 45 -6.08 1.42 2.37
CA THR A 45 -6.04 1.50 3.85
C THR A 45 -4.64 1.73 4.43
N LYS A 46 -3.58 1.73 3.61
CA LYS A 46 -2.24 2.16 4.04
C LYS A 46 -1.95 3.61 3.66
N ARG A 47 -2.88 4.53 3.94
CA ARG A 47 -2.49 5.93 4.12
C ARG A 47 -1.84 6.03 5.50
N GLU A 48 -0.51 5.94 5.54
CA GLU A 48 0.23 6.33 6.74
C GLU A 48 -0.15 7.79 7.05
N VAL A 49 -0.82 8.00 8.18
CA VAL A 49 -1.27 9.32 8.60
C VAL A 49 -0.03 10.15 8.91
N LYS A 50 0.06 11.33 8.30
CA LYS A 50 1.09 12.33 8.62
C LYS A 50 0.62 13.14 9.81
N GLU A 51 1.36 13.07 10.90
CA GLU A 51 1.10 13.83 12.12
C GLU A 51 2.02 15.07 12.14
N PRO A 52 1.57 16.20 12.68
CA PRO A 52 2.42 17.39 12.88
C PRO A 52 3.41 17.16 14.03
N TYR A 53 4.69 17.40 13.77
CA TYR A 53 5.75 17.35 14.76
C TYR A 53 6.57 18.65 14.75
N VAL A 54 7.09 19.00 15.92
CA VAL A 54 8.08 20.08 16.10
C VAL A 54 9.41 19.42 16.41
N ILE A 55 10.46 19.76 15.66
CA ILE A 55 11.79 19.14 15.76
C ILE A 55 12.75 20.15 16.41
N GLY A 56 13.31 19.78 17.56
CA GLY A 56 14.24 20.63 18.32
C GLY A 56 13.59 21.95 18.77
N ASP A 57 14.35 23.05 18.69
CA ASP A 57 13.91 24.41 19.03
C ASP A 57 13.34 25.18 17.82
N SER A 58 13.03 24.48 16.73
CA SER A 58 12.45 25.09 15.54
C SER A 58 11.00 25.51 15.79
N ASN A 59 10.61 26.69 15.32
CA ASN A 59 9.20 27.11 15.27
C ASN A 59 8.43 26.53 14.07
N GLU A 60 9.04 25.62 13.29
CA GLU A 60 8.42 25.01 12.12
C GLU A 60 7.70 23.69 12.47
N ILE A 61 6.42 23.59 12.09
CA ILE A 61 5.62 22.37 12.24
C ILE A 61 5.77 21.52 10.97
N VAL A 62 6.42 20.36 11.10
CA VAL A 62 6.66 19.43 9.99
C VAL A 62 5.70 18.26 10.08
N HIS A 63 5.00 17.96 8.99
CA HIS A 63 4.07 16.83 8.94
C HIS A 63 4.79 15.57 8.44
N LEU A 64 4.99 14.61 9.33
CA LEU A 64 5.75 13.38 9.06
C LEU A 64 4.92 12.14 9.39
N THR A 65 5.19 11.02 8.72
CA THR A 65 4.74 9.72 9.23
C THR A 65 5.65 9.27 10.37
N LYS A 66 5.16 8.35 11.21
CA LYS A 66 5.97 7.78 12.31
C LYS A 66 7.31 7.20 11.85
N LYS A 67 7.32 6.56 10.67
CA LYS A 67 8.55 6.04 10.06
C LYS A 67 9.49 7.14 9.60
N GLU A 68 8.96 8.16 8.92
CA GLU A 68 9.77 9.31 8.47
C GLU A 68 10.41 10.03 9.66
N LEU A 69 9.70 10.13 10.79
CA LEU A 69 10.22 10.69 12.03
C LEU A 69 11.35 9.84 12.63
N GLU A 70 11.16 8.52 12.75
CA GLU A 70 12.17 7.60 13.28
C GLU A 70 13.46 7.61 12.46
N GLU A 71 13.36 7.66 11.12
CA GLU A 71 14.53 7.75 10.24
C GLU A 71 15.30 9.06 10.44
N ARG A 72 14.60 10.19 10.59
CA ARG A 72 15.24 11.49 10.85
C ARG A 72 15.95 11.52 12.19
N LEU A 73 15.30 11.06 13.26
CA LEU A 73 15.90 10.98 14.59
C LEU A 73 17.14 10.09 14.60
N LYS A 74 17.10 8.97 13.88
CA LYS A 74 18.26 8.08 13.76
C LYS A 74 19.42 8.73 13.03
N LYS A 75 19.14 9.52 11.98
CA LYS A 75 20.16 10.25 11.21
C LYS A 75 20.82 11.34 12.06
N GLU A 76 20.03 12.14 12.79
CA GLU A 76 20.58 13.15 13.71
C GLU A 76 21.43 12.52 14.82
N ARG A 77 20.95 11.41 15.41
CA ARG A 77 21.69 10.69 16.44
C ARG A 77 23.02 10.13 15.93
N ALA A 78 23.07 9.67 14.68
CA ALA A 78 24.30 9.21 14.05
C ALA A 78 25.29 10.37 13.83
N SER A 79 24.81 11.54 13.36
CA SER A 79 25.67 12.72 13.18
C SER A 79 26.22 13.28 14.49
N LEU A 80 25.49 13.13 15.60
CA LEU A 80 25.95 13.52 16.94
C LEU A 80 26.99 12.57 17.54
N HIS A 81 27.11 11.35 17.01
CA HIS A 81 28.04 10.32 17.51
C HIS A 81 29.36 10.26 16.72
N GLU A 82 29.47 11.02 15.63
CA GLU A 82 30.69 11.24 14.85
C GLU A 82 31.45 12.52 15.25
N LEU A 83 30.93 13.28 16.22
CA LEU A 83 31.55 14.45 16.85
C LEU A 83 32.08 14.10 18.25
#